data_AF-A0A3S2VNW7-F1
#
_entry.id   AF-A0A3S2VNW7-F1
#
_cell.length_a   1.000
_cell.length_b   1.000
_cell.length_c   1.000
_cell.angle_alpha   90.00
_cell.angle_beta   90.00
_cell.angle_gamma   90.00
#
_symmetry.space_group_name_H-M   'P 1'
#
loop_
_entity.id
_entity.type
_entity.pdbx_description
1 polymer ?
#
loop_
_entity_poly.entity_id
_entity_poly.type
_entity_poly.pdbx_seq_one_letter_code
_entity_poly.pdbx_strand_id
1 'polypeptide(L)'
;MGFGGISIWQLLIILVIIVLLFGTKRLRGIGSDLGSAIKGFRNSVKDPEETVEPAAPAVQPQQSQPQIKAEVKEPAPANAETTKTPEQR
;
A
#
# COMPACT_ATOMS: atom_id res chain seq x y z
N MET A 1 -31.61 20.25 -27.56
CA MET A 1 -31.79 20.00 -26.11
C MET A 1 -30.46 19.54 -25.52
N GLY A 2 -29.48 20.44 -25.46
CA GLY A 2 -28.16 20.11 -24.93
C GLY A 2 -28.12 20.20 -23.41
N PHE A 3 -27.04 19.68 -22.80
CA PHE A 3 -26.71 19.70 -21.37
C PHE A 3 -26.64 21.10 -20.70
N GLY A 4 -27.16 22.16 -21.33
CA GLY A 4 -27.11 23.55 -20.87
C GLY A 4 -27.96 23.90 -19.63
N GLY A 5 -28.60 22.91 -19.00
CA GLY A 5 -29.29 23.05 -17.72
C GLY A 5 -28.60 22.34 -16.55
N ILE A 6 -27.56 21.56 -16.81
CA ILE A 6 -26.79 20.87 -15.76
C ILE A 6 -25.65 21.82 -15.38
N SER A 7 -25.92 22.69 -14.41
CA SER A 7 -24.89 23.56 -13.87
C SER A 7 -23.90 22.72 -13.04
N ILE A 8 -22.65 23.16 -13.04
CA ILE A 8 -21.53 22.50 -12.34
C ILE A 8 -21.87 22.31 -10.85
N TRP A 9 -22.67 23.21 -10.28
CA TRP A 9 -23.15 23.12 -8.90
C TRP A 9 -24.03 21.88 -8.64
N GLN A 10 -24.86 21.47 -9.60
CA GLN A 10 -25.67 20.26 -9.49
C GLN A 10 -24.80 19.00 -9.61
N LEU A 11 -23.75 19.03 -10.43
CA LEU A 11 -22.81 17.90 -10.51
C LEU A 11 -22.05 17.70 -9.20
N LEU A 12 -21.64 18.78 -8.53
CA LEU A 12 -20.97 18.69 -7.22
C LEU A 12 -21.88 18.09 -6.15
N ILE A 13 -23.15 18.50 -6.06
CA ILE A 13 -24.05 17.93 -5.04
C ILE A 13 -24.30 16.44 -5.29
N ILE A 14 -24.45 16.02 -6.56
CA ILE A 14 -24.60 14.61 -6.93
C ILE A 14 -23.34 13.82 -6.59
N LEU A 15 -22.16 14.36 -6.89
CA LEU A 15 -20.88 13.74 -6.57
C LEU A 15 -20.74 13.49 -5.05
N VAL A 16 -21.12 14.46 -4.23
CA VAL A 16 -21.08 14.31 -2.76
C VAL A 16 -21.98 13.15 -2.32
N ILE A 17 -23.20 13.05 -2.86
CA ILE A 17 -24.11 11.95 -2.52
C ILE A 17 -23.50 10.60 -2.92
N ILE A 18 -22.92 10.49 -4.12
CA ILE A 18 -22.26 9.25 -4.58
C ILE A 18 -21.10 8.88 -3.64
N VAL A 19 -20.26 9.85 -3.26
CA VAL A 19 -19.15 9.63 -2.32
C VAL A 19 -19.65 9.15 -0.95
N LEU A 20 -20.77 9.67 -0.47
CA LEU A 20 -21.36 9.24 0.81
C LEU A 20 -21.97 7.83 0.72
N LEU A 21 -22.59 7.48 -0.40
CA LEU A 21 -23.19 6.15 -0.62
C LEU A 21 -22.12 5.05 -0.78
N PHE A 22 -21.13 5.29 -1.65
CA PHE A 22 -20.09 4.31 -1.95
C PHE A 22 -18.92 4.36 -0.94
N GLY A 23 -18.78 5.47 -0.21
CA GLY A 23 -17.64 5.77 0.64
C GLY A 23 -16.39 6.15 -0.16
N THR A 24 -15.54 7.01 0.44
CA THR A 24 -14.26 7.44 -0.14
C THR A 24 -13.28 6.29 -0.34
N LYS A 25 -13.38 5.21 0.44
CA LYS A 25 -12.48 4.05 0.37
C LYS A 25 -12.65 3.24 -0.92
N ARG A 26 -13.89 3.02 -1.36
CA ARG A 26 -14.17 2.36 -2.64
C ARG A 26 -13.80 3.28 -3.78
N LEU A 27 -14.25 4.54 -3.73
CA LEU A 27 -14.00 5.52 -4.79
C LEU A 27 -12.51 5.81 -5.01
N ARG A 28 -11.67 5.78 -3.96
CA ARG A 28 -10.21 5.94 -4.08
C ARG A 28 -9.54 4.75 -4.76
N GLY A 29 -10.00 3.52 -4.53
CA GLY A 29 -9.45 2.33 -5.19
C GLY A 29 -9.68 2.38 -6.70
N ILE A 30 -10.94 2.39 -7.12
CA ILE A 30 -11.31 2.48 -8.54
C ILE A 30 -10.90 3.82 -9.18
N GLY A 31 -10.95 4.93 -8.44
CA GLY A 31 -10.52 6.23 -8.93
C GLY A 31 -9.02 6.34 -9.15
N SER A 32 -8.19 5.62 -8.38
CA SER A 32 -6.74 5.57 -8.60
C SER A 32 -6.40 4.83 -9.89
N ASP A 33 -7.04 3.69 -10.15
CA ASP A 33 -6.82 2.90 -11.36
C ASP A 33 -7.32 3.64 -12.62
N LEU A 34 -8.56 4.14 -12.57
CA LEU A 34 -9.14 4.92 -13.67
C LEU A 34 -8.41 6.25 -13.88
N GLY A 35 -8.03 6.92 -12.79
CA GLY A 35 -7.29 8.17 -12.83
C GLY A 35 -5.90 8.02 -13.44
N SER A 36 -5.21 6.90 -13.17
CA SER A 36 -3.91 6.61 -13.76
C SER A 36 -4.01 6.37 -15.27
N ALA A 37 -5.04 5.64 -15.72
CA ALA A 37 -5.30 5.42 -17.15
C ALA A 37 -5.63 6.73 -17.89
N ILE A 38 -6.49 7.57 -17.30
CA ILE A 38 -6.87 8.88 -17.86
C ILE A 38 -5.68 9.85 -17.85
N LYS A 39 -4.82 9.81 -16.83
CA LYS A 39 -3.59 10.62 -16.76
C LYS A 39 -2.65 10.30 -17.91
N GLY A 40 -2.42 9.01 -18.19
CA GLY A 40 -1.63 8.56 -19.34
C GLY A 40 -2.21 9.06 -20.66
N PHE A 41 -3.52 8.91 -20.85
CA PHE A 41 -4.21 9.40 -22.06
C PHE A 41 -4.08 10.92 -22.23
N ARG A 42 -4.33 11.71 -21.18
CA ARG A 42 -4.20 13.17 -21.24
C ARG A 42 -2.76 13.59 -21.54
N ASN A 43 -1.78 12.87 -20.99
CA ASN A 43 -0.37 13.14 -21.21
C ASN A 43 0.07 12.80 -22.64
N SER A 44 -0.48 11.75 -23.26
CA SER A 44 -0.18 11.42 -24.66
C SER A 44 -0.89 12.35 -25.66
N VAL A 45 -2.04 12.92 -25.29
CA VAL A 45 -2.79 13.86 -26.13
C VAL A 45 -2.25 15.29 -26.03
N LYS A 46 -1.49 15.61 -24.97
CA LYS A 46 -0.76 16.87 -24.85
C LYS A 46 0.67 16.66 -25.34
N ASP A 47 1.02 17.25 -26.47
CA ASP A 47 2.34 17.15 -27.12
C ASP A 47 3.56 17.33 -26.18
N PRO A 48 4.73 16.75 -26.54
CA PRO A 48 5.82 16.33 -25.65
C PRO A 48 6.90 17.40 -25.39
N GLU A 49 6.54 18.67 -25.19
CA GLU A 49 7.50 19.73 -24.78
C GLU A 49 7.44 20.01 -23.26
N GLU A 50 6.99 19.04 -22.47
CA GLU A 50 7.05 19.13 -21.00
C GLU A 50 7.16 17.71 -20.39
N THR A 51 8.27 17.02 -20.64
CA THR A 51 8.61 15.80 -19.92
C THR A 51 9.18 16.15 -18.55
N VAL A 52 8.45 15.81 -17.48
CA VAL A 52 9.05 15.57 -16.16
C VAL A 52 8.46 14.28 -15.58
N GLU A 53 9.18 13.17 -15.77
CA GLU A 53 9.21 12.05 -14.82
C GLU A 53 10.07 12.48 -13.60
N PRO A 54 9.94 11.94 -12.35
CA PRO A 54 9.57 10.56 -12.02
C PRO A 54 8.68 10.38 -10.76
N ALA A 55 8.50 9.10 -10.39
CA ALA A 55 8.34 8.57 -9.02
C ALA A 55 6.94 8.11 -8.57
N ALA A 56 6.73 6.79 -8.65
CA ALA A 56 6.33 6.05 -7.46
C ALA A 56 7.44 6.16 -6.40
N PRO A 57 7.11 6.42 -5.13
CA PRO A 57 7.28 5.39 -4.11
C PRO A 57 6.08 5.27 -3.16
N ALA A 58 6.05 4.12 -2.49
CA ALA A 58 4.94 3.55 -1.71
C ALA A 58 4.46 4.36 -0.49
N VAL A 59 3.16 4.19 -0.18
CA VAL A 59 2.69 4.04 1.21
C VAL A 59 1.72 2.86 1.24
N GLN A 60 2.27 1.66 1.34
CA GLN A 60 1.54 0.53 1.90
C GLN A 60 1.51 0.74 3.42
N PRO A 61 0.36 0.80 4.09
CA PRO A 61 0.33 0.71 5.54
C PRO A 61 0.90 -0.64 5.93
N GLN A 62 2.05 -0.61 6.61
CA GLN A 62 2.66 -1.78 7.26
C GLN A 62 1.59 -2.52 8.05
N GLN A 63 1.28 -3.74 7.62
CA GLN A 63 0.58 -4.69 8.46
C GLN A 63 1.50 -5.01 9.64
N SER A 64 1.00 -4.71 10.83
CA SER A 64 1.55 -5.07 12.12
C SER A 64 1.92 -6.55 12.18
N GLN A 65 3.22 -6.86 12.18
CA GLN A 65 3.74 -8.13 12.69
C GLN A 65 4.62 -7.82 13.90
N PRO A 66 4.21 -8.18 15.13
CA PRO A 66 5.11 -8.21 16.27
C PRO A 66 6.13 -9.33 16.05
N GLN A 67 7.29 -9.00 15.49
CA GLN A 67 8.41 -9.93 15.49
C GLN A 67 8.98 -10.01 16.90
N ILE A 68 8.87 -11.21 17.45
CA ILE A 68 9.29 -11.65 18.78
C ILE A 68 10.77 -11.33 18.95
N LYS A 69 11.07 -10.34 19.80
CA LYS A 69 12.40 -10.03 20.29
C LYS A 69 12.72 -10.98 21.45
N ALA A 70 13.44 -12.06 21.18
CA ALA A 70 14.07 -12.85 22.23
C ALA A 70 15.27 -13.64 21.68
N GLU A 71 16.31 -12.93 21.26
CA GLU A 71 17.67 -13.48 21.26
C GLU A 71 18.56 -12.50 22.04
N VAL A 72 18.70 -12.75 23.33
CA VAL A 72 19.92 -12.59 24.13
C VAL A 72 19.70 -13.38 25.41
N LYS A 73 20.31 -14.57 25.53
CA LYS A 73 21.04 -15.02 26.72
C LYS A 73 21.71 -16.37 26.45
N GLU A 74 22.93 -16.32 25.91
CA GLU A 74 23.91 -17.35 26.24
C GLU A 74 24.49 -16.98 27.62
N PRO A 75 24.41 -17.89 28.60
CA PRO A 75 25.61 -18.64 28.94
C PRO A 75 25.34 -20.13 29.22
N ALA A 76 26.29 -20.97 28.78
CA ALA A 76 26.60 -22.31 29.29
C ALA A 76 26.57 -22.37 30.84
N PRO A 77 26.33 -23.51 31.53
CA PRO A 77 26.92 -24.83 31.22
C PRO A 77 26.00 -26.04 31.48
N ALA A 78 26.40 -27.25 31.02
CA ALA A 78 26.22 -28.54 31.71
C ALA A 78 26.39 -29.72 30.75
N ASN A 79 27.62 -30.26 30.72
CA ASN A 79 27.99 -31.67 30.59
C ASN A 79 27.06 -32.64 29.82
N ALA A 80 27.35 -32.81 28.53
CA ALA A 80 27.12 -34.09 27.87
C ALA A 80 28.18 -35.10 28.35
N GLU A 81 27.74 -36.04 29.19
CA GLU A 81 28.47 -37.28 29.48
C GLU A 81 28.71 -38.09 28.19
N THR A 82 29.91 -38.69 28.12
CA THR A 82 30.24 -40.01 27.54
C THR A 82 31.52 -39.93 26.72
N THR A 83 32.65 -40.09 27.40
CA THR A 83 33.86 -40.69 26.83
C THR A 83 34.38 -41.73 27.82
N LYS A 84 34.04 -42.98 27.52
CA LYS A 84 34.77 -44.25 27.74
C LYS A 84 35.72 -44.36 28.96
N THR A 85 35.32 -45.21 29.92
CA THR A 85 36.03 -46.33 30.60
C THR A 85 37.56 -46.21 30.80
N PRO A 86 38.07 -46.33 32.05
CA PRO A 86 38.52 -47.62 32.63
C PRO A 86 38.03 -47.82 34.08
N GLU A 87 37.56 -49.01 34.49
CA GLU A 87 38.35 -50.14 35.02
C GLU A 87 38.60 -50.06 36.54
N GLN A 88 38.24 -51.16 37.24
CA GLN A 88 38.55 -51.53 38.64
C GLN A 88 37.77 -50.78 39.73
N ARG A 89 36.94 -51.41 40.55
CA ARG A 89 37.26 -52.55 41.43
C ARG A 89 36.00 -53.22 41.98
#